data_AF-A0A812Q5X9-F1
#
_entry.id   AF-A0A812Q5X9-F1
#
_cell.length_a   1.000
_cell.length_b   1.000
_cell.length_c   1.000
_cell.angle_alpha   90.00
_cell.angle_beta   90.00
_cell.angle_gamma   90.00
#
_symmetry.space_group_name_H-M   'P 1'
#
loop_
_entity.id
_entity.type
_entity.pdbx_description
1 polymer ?
#
loop_
_entity_poly.entity_id
_entity_poly.type
_entity_poly.pdbx_seq_one_letter_code
_entity_poly.pdbx_strand_id
1 'polypeptide(L)'
;MTFIFSFLRWRAWPDVRPAGGGGRAHGEERDSDKENRAKGMRYLQGGESAADVFARAEALCEAQRFAEAAELFRCVLAALRTSSERHSLRAVEAEVWAHLGVAMQSLDDIAAAIESYCQAVRLDPSLHVCFANLATLYMYLEDSQKAQEHISKALLLDPSNEAYLEIKRSLASGTLAA
;
A
#
# COMPACT_ATOMS: atom_id res chain seq x y z
N MET A 1 9.02 -11.57 -15.95
CA MET A 1 8.92 -11.48 -14.48
C MET A 1 7.46 -11.65 -14.11
N THR A 2 7.07 -12.81 -13.60
CA THR A 2 5.67 -13.07 -13.21
C THR A 2 5.43 -12.37 -11.88
N PHE A 3 4.81 -11.19 -11.93
CA PHE A 3 4.36 -10.52 -10.72
C PHE A 3 3.37 -11.44 -9.99
N ILE A 4 3.49 -11.51 -8.66
CA ILE A 4 2.57 -12.23 -7.78
C ILE A 4 1.26 -11.41 -7.65
N PHE A 5 0.62 -11.12 -8.79
CA PHE A 5 -0.71 -10.52 -8.86
C PHE A 5 -1.72 -11.65 -9.02
N SER A 6 -2.26 -12.14 -7.91
CA SER A 6 -3.61 -12.70 -7.85
C SER A 6 -3.83 -13.41 -6.51
N PHE A 7 -4.15 -12.66 -5.44
CA PHE A 7 -4.81 -13.28 -4.29
C PHE A 7 -5.76 -12.40 -3.47
N LEU A 8 -6.14 -11.20 -3.96
CA LEU A 8 -7.11 -10.35 -3.25
C LEU A 8 -8.37 -10.03 -4.05
N ARG A 9 -8.73 -10.88 -5.03
CA ARG A 9 -10.06 -10.80 -5.64
C ARG A 9 -11.10 -11.53 -4.77
N TRP A 10 -11.41 -10.94 -3.61
CA TRP A 10 -12.71 -10.96 -2.92
C TRP A 10 -12.54 -10.59 -1.44
N ARG A 11 -12.53 -9.29 -1.16
CA ARG A 11 -13.04 -8.76 0.10
C ARG A 11 -14.06 -7.69 -0.28
N ALA A 12 -15.32 -7.92 0.08
CA ALA A 12 -16.39 -6.96 -0.21
C ALA A 12 -16.01 -5.62 0.40
N TRP A 13 -15.71 -4.63 -0.45
CA TRP A 13 -15.51 -3.27 -0.01
C TRP A 13 -16.81 -2.76 0.60
N PRO A 14 -16.79 -2.16 1.80
CA PRO A 14 -17.97 -1.49 2.32
C PRO A 14 -18.36 -0.33 1.38
N ASP A 15 -19.67 -0.13 1.14
CA ASP A 15 -20.19 0.98 0.33
C ASP A 15 -19.90 2.31 1.04
N VAL A 16 -18.68 2.83 0.87
CA VAL A 16 -18.27 4.13 1.40
C VAL A 16 -18.81 5.20 0.47
N ARG A 17 -20.09 5.54 0.63
CA ARG A 17 -20.63 6.76 0.05
C ARG A 17 -20.06 7.96 0.80
N PRO A 18 -19.67 9.05 0.11
CA PRO A 18 -19.21 10.25 0.77
C PRO A 18 -20.34 10.78 1.66
N ALA A 19 -20.10 10.81 2.97
CA ALA A 19 -21.04 11.36 3.94
C ALA A 19 -21.32 12.82 3.56
N GLY A 20 -22.59 13.11 3.27
CA GLY A 20 -23.09 14.47 3.11
C GLY A 20 -22.71 15.29 4.32
N GLY A 21 -22.08 16.45 4.07
CA GLY A 21 -21.39 17.23 5.08
C GLY A 21 -22.25 17.61 6.29
N GLY A 22 -21.66 17.49 7.47
CA GLY A 22 -22.20 18.04 8.70
C GLY A 22 -21.39 17.63 9.93
N GLY A 23 -20.53 18.52 10.43
CA GLY A 23 -19.92 18.38 11.76
C GLY A 23 -18.53 18.99 11.88
N ARG A 24 -18.45 20.19 12.48
CA ARG A 24 -17.19 20.87 12.82
C ARG A 24 -16.42 20.08 13.89
N ALA A 25 -15.13 19.87 13.65
CA ALA A 25 -14.13 19.67 14.70
C ALA A 25 -12.93 20.56 14.37
N HIS A 26 -12.63 21.52 15.25
CA HIS A 26 -11.44 22.35 15.16
C HIS A 26 -10.22 21.53 15.64
N GLY A 27 -9.44 21.05 14.67
CA GLY A 27 -8.02 20.79 14.82
C GLY A 27 -7.34 21.48 13.64
N GLU A 28 -6.27 22.23 13.89
CA GLU A 28 -5.52 22.93 12.83
C GLU A 28 -4.88 21.90 11.90
N GLU A 29 -5.60 21.61 10.83
CA GLU A 29 -5.17 20.75 9.75
C GLU A 29 -4.13 21.49 8.90
N ARG A 30 -2.98 20.83 8.62
CA ARG A 30 -1.90 21.41 7.82
C ARG A 30 -2.42 21.73 6.41
N ASP A 31 -1.95 22.81 5.81
CA ASP A 31 -2.48 23.25 4.49
C ASP A 31 -2.23 22.21 3.37
N SER A 32 -1.17 21.41 3.48
CA SER A 32 -0.92 20.24 2.61
C SER A 32 -2.04 19.19 2.72
N ASP A 33 -2.60 19.01 3.90
CA ASP A 33 -3.63 18.00 4.18
C ASP A 33 -5.00 18.49 3.66
N LYS A 34 -5.27 19.79 3.75
CA LYS A 34 -6.47 20.42 3.15
C LYS A 34 -6.44 20.36 1.63
N GLU A 35 -5.28 20.65 1.02
CA GLU A 35 -5.11 20.59 -0.42
C GLU A 35 -5.22 19.16 -0.95
N ASN A 36 -4.57 18.20 -0.28
CA ASN A 36 -4.68 16.77 -0.60
C ASN A 36 -6.11 16.24 -0.41
N ARG A 37 -6.84 16.73 0.61
CA ARG A 37 -8.26 16.43 0.81
C ARG A 37 -9.12 16.97 -0.34
N ALA A 38 -8.93 18.23 -0.72
CA ALA A 38 -9.67 18.86 -1.80
C ALA A 38 -9.41 18.16 -3.15
N LYS A 39 -8.14 17.78 -3.40
CA LYS A 39 -7.75 16.97 -4.56
C LYS A 39 -8.43 15.60 -4.53
N GLY A 40 -8.34 14.86 -3.43
CA GLY A 40 -8.96 13.52 -3.28
C GLY A 40 -10.47 13.52 -3.49
N MET A 41 -11.19 14.52 -2.93
CA MET A 41 -12.63 14.67 -3.15
C MET A 41 -12.97 15.10 -4.58
N ARG A 42 -12.08 15.81 -5.28
CA ARG A 42 -12.26 16.21 -6.68
C ARG A 42 -12.11 15.03 -7.64
N TYR A 43 -11.25 14.06 -7.33
CA TYR A 43 -11.10 12.83 -8.11
C TYR A 43 -12.25 11.83 -7.93
N LEU A 44 -13.03 11.96 -6.86
CA LEU A 44 -14.28 11.22 -6.63
C LEU A 44 -15.53 11.92 -7.23
N GLN A 45 -15.35 13.03 -7.96
CA GLN A 45 -16.49 13.75 -8.56
C GLN A 45 -17.11 12.93 -9.70
N GLY A 46 -18.39 12.58 -9.52
CA GLY A 46 -19.16 11.79 -10.47
C GLY A 46 -20.07 10.74 -9.82
N GLY A 47 -19.96 10.54 -8.50
CA GLY A 47 -20.63 9.43 -7.81
C GLY A 47 -19.79 8.15 -7.78
N GLU A 48 -18.52 8.22 -8.18
CA GLU A 48 -17.57 7.11 -8.04
C GLU A 48 -17.26 6.87 -6.56
N SER A 49 -17.40 5.63 -6.12
CA SER A 49 -17.03 5.22 -4.77
C SER A 49 -15.50 5.09 -4.65
N ALA A 50 -14.99 5.08 -3.42
CA ALA A 50 -13.57 4.79 -3.18
C ALA A 50 -13.14 3.43 -3.76
N ALA A 51 -14.06 2.47 -3.82
CA ALA A 51 -13.84 1.16 -4.43
C ALA A 51 -13.68 1.25 -5.96
N ASP A 52 -14.49 2.07 -6.64
CA ASP A 52 -14.41 2.24 -8.09
C ASP A 52 -13.07 2.89 -8.49
N VAL A 53 -12.64 3.90 -7.72
CA VAL A 53 -11.35 4.56 -7.94
C VAL A 53 -10.19 3.60 -7.67
N PHE A 54 -10.29 2.74 -6.65
CA PHE A 54 -9.31 1.71 -6.37
C PHE A 54 -9.20 0.70 -7.51
N ALA A 55 -10.33 0.17 -8.00
CA ALA A 55 -10.35 -0.77 -9.12
C ALA A 55 -9.76 -0.15 -10.42
N ARG A 56 -10.01 1.14 -10.66
CA ARG A 56 -9.38 1.87 -11.77
C ARG A 56 -7.86 1.98 -11.59
N ALA A 57 -7.39 2.22 -10.36
CA ALA A 57 -5.96 2.27 -10.06
C ALA A 57 -5.28 0.91 -10.30
N GLU A 58 -5.93 -0.20 -9.92
CA GLU A 58 -5.45 -1.56 -10.22
C GLU A 58 -5.35 -1.80 -11.74
N ALA A 59 -6.37 -1.43 -12.50
CA ALA A 59 -6.34 -1.54 -13.97
C ALA A 59 -5.21 -0.70 -14.59
N LEU A 60 -4.87 0.45 -14.00
CA LEU A 60 -3.72 1.26 -14.42
C LEU A 60 -2.39 0.58 -14.09
N CYS A 61 -2.27 -0.10 -12.93
CA CYS A 61 -1.10 -0.93 -12.60
C CYS A 61 -0.93 -2.07 -13.61
N GLU A 62 -2.00 -2.76 -13.99
CA GLU A 62 -1.98 -3.80 -15.03
C GLU A 62 -1.53 -3.23 -16.39
N ALA A 63 -1.92 -1.99 -16.69
CA ALA A 63 -1.48 -1.24 -17.87
C ALA A 63 -0.09 -0.59 -17.73
N GLN A 64 0.65 -0.85 -16.64
CA GLN A 64 1.96 -0.25 -16.32
C GLN A 64 1.96 1.29 -16.20
N ARG A 65 0.80 1.89 -15.99
CA ARG A 65 0.62 3.35 -15.80
C ARG A 65 0.72 3.70 -14.32
N PHE A 66 1.86 3.37 -13.71
CA PHE A 66 2.05 3.42 -12.25
C PHE A 66 1.93 4.82 -11.65
N ALA A 67 2.37 5.86 -12.37
CA ALA A 67 2.26 7.25 -11.89
C ALA A 67 0.79 7.68 -11.73
N GLU A 68 -0.06 7.30 -12.67
CA GLU A 68 -1.49 7.60 -12.60
C GLU A 68 -2.20 6.75 -11.55
N ALA A 69 -1.83 5.46 -11.44
CA ALA A 69 -2.33 4.59 -10.38
C ALA A 69 -2.01 5.13 -8.98
N ALA A 70 -0.77 5.60 -8.78
CA ALA A 70 -0.32 6.18 -7.52
C ALA A 70 -1.16 7.37 -7.07
N GLU A 71 -1.48 8.28 -7.99
CA GLU A 71 -2.35 9.43 -7.69
C GLU A 71 -3.75 8.98 -7.26
N LEU A 72 -4.31 7.96 -7.91
CA LEU A 72 -5.60 7.40 -7.51
C LEU A 72 -5.56 6.72 -6.14
N PHE A 73 -4.51 5.94 -5.84
CA PHE A 73 -4.35 5.35 -4.50
C PHE A 73 -4.25 6.42 -3.41
N ARG A 74 -3.51 7.50 -3.64
CA ARG A 74 -3.44 8.64 -2.71
C ARG A 74 -4.81 9.29 -2.49
N CYS A 75 -5.63 9.39 -3.54
CA CYS A 75 -6.99 9.89 -3.43
C CYS A 75 -7.88 8.97 -2.60
N VAL A 76 -7.80 7.65 -2.83
CA VAL A 76 -8.54 6.64 -2.04
C VAL A 76 -8.13 6.72 -0.56
N LEU A 77 -6.84 6.80 -0.26
CA LEU A 77 -6.34 6.96 1.11
C LEU A 77 -6.86 8.23 1.77
N ALA A 78 -6.88 9.36 1.05
CA ALA A 78 -7.44 10.61 1.56
C ALA A 78 -8.94 10.46 1.90
N ALA A 79 -9.70 9.78 1.04
CA ALA A 79 -11.12 9.52 1.25
C ALA A 79 -11.38 8.61 2.45
N LEU A 80 -10.65 7.49 2.56
CA LEU A 80 -10.75 6.55 3.69
C LEU A 80 -10.46 7.24 5.03
N ARG A 81 -9.46 8.14 5.06
CA ARG A 81 -9.15 8.94 6.25
C ARG A 81 -10.33 9.84 6.64
N THR A 82 -11.03 10.46 5.69
CA THR A 82 -12.18 11.32 6.01
C THR A 82 -13.46 10.58 6.39
N SER A 83 -13.50 9.26 6.20
CA SER A 83 -14.68 8.45 6.54
C SER A 83 -14.93 8.40 8.05
N SER A 84 -16.21 8.47 8.44
CA SER A 84 -16.66 8.28 9.83
C SER A 84 -16.31 6.89 10.38
N GLU A 85 -16.12 5.90 9.51
CA GLU A 85 -15.84 4.50 9.86
C GLU A 85 -14.36 4.13 9.79
N ARG A 86 -13.45 5.11 9.95
CA ARG A 86 -11.99 4.92 9.79
C ARG A 86 -11.43 3.69 10.53
N HIS A 87 -11.92 3.39 11.73
CA HIS A 87 -11.44 2.24 12.50
C HIS A 87 -11.75 0.90 11.82
N SER A 88 -12.94 0.79 11.23
CA SER A 88 -13.41 -0.42 10.53
C SER A 88 -12.72 -0.58 9.17
N LEU A 89 -12.19 0.51 8.61
CA LEU A 89 -11.55 0.54 7.29
C LEU A 89 -10.04 0.32 7.34
N ARG A 90 -9.44 0.07 8.51
CA ARG A 90 -7.98 -0.08 8.64
C ARG A 90 -7.37 -1.17 7.76
N ALA A 91 -8.04 -2.31 7.64
CA ALA A 91 -7.57 -3.40 6.76
C ALA A 91 -7.60 -2.98 5.27
N VAL A 92 -8.66 -2.27 4.87
CA VAL A 92 -8.77 -1.72 3.50
C VAL A 92 -7.70 -0.65 3.28
N GLU A 93 -7.50 0.26 4.24
CA GLU A 93 -6.43 1.27 4.16
C GLU A 93 -5.05 0.62 4.04
N ALA A 94 -4.80 -0.49 4.76
CA ALA A 94 -3.56 -1.26 4.65
C ALA A 94 -3.34 -1.83 3.24
N GLU A 95 -4.39 -2.40 2.63
CA GLU A 95 -4.34 -2.91 1.27
C GLU A 95 -4.05 -1.79 0.25
N VAL A 96 -4.66 -0.61 0.40
CA VAL A 96 -4.37 0.53 -0.50
C VAL A 96 -2.93 1.01 -0.35
N TRP A 97 -2.39 1.07 0.87
CA TRP A 97 -0.98 1.36 1.11
C TRP A 97 -0.05 0.32 0.47
N ALA A 98 -0.40 -0.96 0.51
CA ALA A 98 0.37 -2.02 -0.14
C ALA A 98 0.45 -1.81 -1.67
N HIS A 99 -0.68 -1.51 -2.31
CA HIS A 99 -0.72 -1.24 -3.75
C HIS A 99 0.04 0.03 -4.14
N LEU A 100 -0.05 1.08 -3.32
CA LEU A 100 0.77 2.28 -3.51
C LEU A 100 2.26 1.96 -3.42
N GLY A 101 2.67 1.09 -2.49
CA GLY A 101 4.05 0.61 -2.39
C GLY A 101 4.54 -0.08 -3.66
N VAL A 102 3.71 -0.94 -4.26
CA VAL A 102 4.02 -1.61 -5.54
C VAL A 102 4.16 -0.61 -6.68
N ALA A 103 3.26 0.38 -6.76
CA ALA A 103 3.32 1.42 -7.77
C ALA A 103 4.59 2.28 -7.63
N MET A 104 4.95 2.69 -6.41
CA MET A 104 6.18 3.46 -6.14
C MET A 104 7.44 2.67 -6.47
N GLN A 105 7.48 1.39 -6.10
CA GLN A 105 8.61 0.52 -6.42
C GLN A 105 8.77 0.37 -7.94
N SER A 106 7.66 0.29 -8.68
CA SER A 106 7.68 0.20 -10.15
C SER A 106 8.08 1.52 -10.83
N LEU A 107 8.01 2.64 -10.10
CA LEU A 107 8.51 3.96 -10.50
C LEU A 107 9.96 4.21 -10.03
N ASP A 108 10.61 3.21 -9.43
CA ASP A 108 11.94 3.31 -8.82
C ASP A 108 12.03 4.34 -7.66
N ASP A 109 10.89 4.77 -7.11
CA ASP A 109 10.83 5.58 -5.89
C ASP A 109 10.88 4.66 -4.66
N ILE A 110 12.08 4.16 -4.39
CA ILE A 110 12.35 3.20 -3.31
C ILE A 110 11.96 3.76 -1.94
N ALA A 111 12.18 5.05 -1.69
CA ALA A 111 11.86 5.68 -0.42
C ALA A 111 10.34 5.71 -0.19
N ALA A 112 9.56 6.13 -1.18
CA ALA A 112 8.11 6.15 -1.10
C ALA A 112 7.51 4.73 -1.04
N ALA A 113 8.14 3.75 -1.71
CA ALA A 113 7.74 2.35 -1.62
C ALA A 113 7.89 1.79 -0.19
N ILE A 114 9.05 2.01 0.43
CA ILE A 114 9.31 1.60 1.82
C ILE A 114 8.32 2.24 2.78
N GLU A 115 8.08 3.55 2.65
CA GLU A 115 7.10 4.25 3.49
C GLU A 115 5.71 3.62 3.35
N SER A 116 5.28 3.38 2.12
CA SER A 116 3.96 2.82 1.82
C SER A 116 3.79 1.42 2.41
N TYR A 117 4.75 0.52 2.19
CA TYR A 117 4.71 -0.81 2.81
C TYR A 117 4.79 -0.76 4.34
N CYS A 118 5.54 0.17 4.91
CA CYS A 118 5.59 0.37 6.37
C CYS A 118 4.24 0.84 6.95
N GLN A 119 3.48 1.67 6.23
CA GLN A 119 2.11 2.01 6.63
C GLN A 119 1.19 0.79 6.52
N ALA A 120 1.29 0.01 5.43
CA ALA A 120 0.50 -1.20 5.24
C ALA A 120 0.66 -2.18 6.41
N VAL A 121 1.90 -2.57 6.74
CA VAL A 121 2.16 -3.55 7.83
C VAL A 121 1.89 -3.00 9.24
N ARG A 122 1.84 -1.67 9.40
CA ARG A 122 1.45 -1.04 10.66
C ARG A 122 -0.05 -1.11 10.88
N LEU A 123 -0.83 -0.97 9.80
CA LEU A 123 -2.29 -1.05 9.84
C LEU A 123 -2.78 -2.50 9.87
N ASP A 124 -2.14 -3.37 9.11
CA ASP A 124 -2.40 -4.81 9.08
C ASP A 124 -1.08 -5.62 9.12
N PRO A 125 -0.66 -6.07 10.32
CA PRO A 125 0.54 -6.89 10.48
C PRO A 125 0.45 -8.30 9.87
N SER A 126 -0.69 -8.71 9.30
CA SER A 126 -0.84 -10.03 8.65
C SER A 126 -0.40 -10.03 7.19
N LEU A 127 -0.13 -8.85 6.61
CA LEU A 127 0.30 -8.68 5.21
C LEU A 127 1.76 -9.14 5.00
N HIS A 128 1.99 -10.44 5.07
CA HIS A 128 3.31 -11.07 4.92
C HIS A 128 4.03 -10.70 3.61
N VAL A 129 3.27 -10.49 2.52
CA VAL A 129 3.81 -10.03 1.23
C VAL A 129 4.47 -8.66 1.35
N CYS A 130 3.92 -7.72 2.14
CA CYS A 130 4.52 -6.41 2.35
C CYS A 130 5.83 -6.51 3.14
N PHE A 131 5.94 -7.44 4.09
CA PHE A 131 7.19 -7.71 4.78
C PHE A 131 8.25 -8.27 3.84
N ALA A 132 7.89 -9.18 2.93
CA ALA A 132 8.82 -9.69 1.93
C ALA A 132 9.28 -8.58 0.97
N ASN A 133 8.38 -7.73 0.50
CA ASN A 133 8.74 -6.58 -0.35
C ASN A 133 9.68 -5.61 0.38
N LEU A 134 9.42 -5.29 1.65
CA LEU A 134 10.33 -4.50 2.48
C LEU A 134 11.72 -5.17 2.57
N ALA A 135 11.77 -6.48 2.77
CA ALA A 135 13.05 -7.20 2.83
C ALA A 135 13.84 -7.07 1.53
N THR A 136 13.19 -7.24 0.37
CA THR A 136 13.82 -7.06 -0.95
C THR A 136 14.29 -5.62 -1.17
N LEU A 137 13.52 -4.62 -0.76
CA LEU A 137 13.94 -3.22 -0.87
C LEU A 137 15.14 -2.91 0.04
N TYR A 138 15.18 -3.45 1.25
CA TYR A 138 16.35 -3.29 2.12
C TYR A 138 17.58 -4.07 1.63
N MET A 139 17.40 -5.20 0.94
CA MET A 139 18.51 -5.85 0.22
C MET A 139 19.07 -4.96 -0.87
N TYR A 140 18.20 -4.32 -1.66
CA TYR A 140 18.61 -3.37 -2.70
C TYR A 140 19.38 -2.18 -2.12
N LEU A 141 19.00 -1.72 -0.92
CA LEU A 141 19.70 -0.68 -0.18
C LEU A 141 20.92 -1.20 0.62
N GLU A 142 21.28 -2.47 0.46
CA GLU A 142 22.36 -3.18 1.19
C GLU A 142 22.22 -3.18 2.73
N ASP A 143 21.05 -2.82 3.26
CA ASP A 143 20.70 -2.89 4.68
C ASP A 143 20.27 -4.32 5.03
N SER A 144 21.26 -5.21 5.07
CA SER A 144 21.06 -6.64 5.35
C SER A 144 20.39 -6.90 6.70
N GLN A 145 20.59 -6.01 7.69
CA GLN A 145 19.97 -6.15 9.00
C GLN A 145 18.46 -5.98 8.90
N LYS A 146 17.98 -4.86 8.35
CA LYS A 146 16.54 -4.65 8.17
C LYS A 146 15.92 -5.68 7.23
N ALA A 147 16.64 -6.08 6.19
CA ALA A 147 16.17 -7.13 5.30
C ALA A 147 15.91 -8.45 6.05
N GLN A 148 16.84 -8.87 6.91
CA GLN A 148 16.68 -10.07 7.76
C GLN A 148 15.51 -9.93 8.74
N GLU A 149 15.32 -8.76 9.36
CA GLU A 149 14.20 -8.50 10.26
C GLU A 149 12.86 -8.67 9.55
N HIS A 150 12.72 -8.09 8.36
CA HIS A 150 11.47 -8.13 7.60
C HIS A 150 11.18 -9.50 7.00
N ILE A 151 12.17 -10.20 6.43
CA ILE A 151 11.93 -11.55 5.88
C ILE A 151 11.59 -12.56 6.97
N SER A 152 12.15 -12.39 8.17
CA SER A 152 11.81 -13.24 9.32
C SER A 152 10.36 -13.08 9.73
N LYS A 153 9.80 -11.86 9.66
CA LYS A 153 8.36 -11.61 9.91
C LYS A 153 7.49 -12.22 8.81
N ALA A 154 7.89 -12.10 7.54
CA ALA A 154 7.16 -12.73 6.43
C ALA A 154 7.09 -14.25 6.59
N LEU A 155 8.22 -14.90 6.92
CA LEU A 155 8.30 -16.36 7.16
C LEU A 155 7.61 -16.81 8.45
N LEU A 156 7.46 -15.94 9.45
CA LEU A 156 6.67 -16.29 10.63
C LEU A 156 5.18 -16.47 10.28
N LEU A 157 4.69 -15.69 9.32
CA LEU A 157 3.29 -15.68 8.88
C LEU A 157 3.02 -16.72 7.78
N ASP A 158 3.97 -16.91 6.86
CA ASP A 158 3.92 -17.97 5.84
C ASP A 158 5.27 -18.72 5.78
N PRO A 159 5.47 -19.73 6.65
CA PRO A 159 6.75 -20.45 6.77
C PRO A 159 7.10 -21.31 5.56
N SER A 160 6.10 -21.68 4.76
CA SER A 160 6.23 -22.56 3.59
C SER A 160 6.44 -21.80 2.28
N ASN A 161 6.48 -20.47 2.31
CA ASN A 161 6.64 -19.68 1.10
C ASN A 161 8.06 -19.82 0.53
N GLU A 162 8.19 -20.50 -0.62
CA GLU A 162 9.49 -20.77 -1.22
C GLU A 162 10.23 -19.47 -1.59
N ALA A 163 9.52 -18.45 -2.07
CA ALA A 163 10.13 -17.16 -2.41
C ALA A 163 10.74 -16.49 -1.17
N TYR A 164 10.10 -16.62 0.00
CA TYR A 164 10.64 -16.02 1.23
C TYR A 164 11.84 -16.79 1.76
N LEU A 165 11.84 -18.12 1.60
CA LEU A 165 12.99 -18.96 1.91
C LEU A 165 14.19 -18.61 1.02
N GLU A 166 13.96 -18.34 -0.27
CA GLU A 166 15.00 -17.93 -1.21
C GLU A 166 15.62 -16.56 -0.83
N ILE A 167 14.80 -15.56 -0.51
CA ILE A 167 15.28 -14.26 0.00
C ILE A 167 16.14 -14.46 1.25
N LYS A 168 15.69 -15.30 2.20
CA LYS A 168 16.43 -15.60 3.42
C LYS A 168 17.77 -16.30 3.13
N ARG A 169 17.82 -17.24 2.18
CA ARG A 169 19.06 -17.90 1.76
C ARG A 169 20.05 -16.91 1.14
N SER A 170 19.58 -16.03 0.26
CA SER A 170 20.41 -14.99 -0.38
C SER A 170 21.07 -14.06 0.65
N LEU A 171 20.31 -13.63 1.67
CA LEU A 171 20.84 -12.84 2.79
C LEU A 171 21.90 -13.59 3.60
N ALA A 172 21.75 -14.90 3.77
CA ALA A 172 22.70 -15.72 4.53
C ALA A 172 24.00 -16.02 3.76
N SER A 173 23.93 -16.11 2.43
CA SER A 173 25.10 -16.40 1.58
C SER A 173 25.94 -15.17 1.25
N GLY A 174 25.52 -13.97 1.66
CA GLY A 174 26.19 -12.71 1.32
C GLY A 174 26.20 -12.43 -0.19
N THR A 175 25.39 -13.16 -0.96
CA THR A 175 25.31 -13.04 -2.41
C THR A 175 24.32 -11.92 -2.73
N LEU A 176 24.75 -10.68 -2.53
CA LEU A 176 24.13 -9.55 -3.22
C LEU A 176 24.43 -9.76 -4.70
N ALA A 177 23.39 -10.02 -5.49
CA ALA A 177 23.54 -10.12 -6.94
C ALA A 177 24.12 -8.79 -7.44
N ALA A 178 25.38 -8.84 -7.87
CA ALA A 178 26.11 -7.78 -8.55
C ALA A 178 25.60 -7.61 -9.99
#